data_AF-A0A0J5H126-F1
#
_entry.id   AF-A0A0J5H126-F1
#
_cell.length_a   1.000
_cell.length_b   1.000
_cell.length_c   1.000
_cell.angle_alpha   90.00
_cell.angle_beta   90.00
_cell.angle_gamma   90.00
#
_symmetry.space_group_name_H-M   'P 1'
#
loop_
_entity.id
_entity.type
_entity.pdbx_description
1 polymer ?
#
loop_
_entity_poly.entity_id
_entity_poly.type
_entity_poly.pdbx_seq_one_letter_code
_entity_poly.pdbx_strand_id
1 'polypeptide(L)'
;MDWRKTKTIFILTFLVLNIFLSAQILEKRERSQLELLAEASTEEQFEVDEITYADLPKTPSKESYISGNSYVFTDEDVDTLMKKDQDVTRVDETTINAEWKEPIPLPETNMTTRLNTVFQDQILFADQYKFWGFSPITNTLYFYQQYDGKHIYSNSSGMVMVQLNELNEIVSYVQTYISDLEEMDVEQDVISVFNALENLYNSGDLRPRSHVGHMELGYYTLLDNTNSHVLIPTWHIVINDEQDFFVNAFEGSIILKDKRTLE
;
A
#
# COMPACT_ATOMS: atom_id res chain seq x y z
N MET A 1 -60.27 -19.51 23.60
CA MET A 1 -58.92 -19.98 23.18
C MET A 1 -58.15 -20.33 24.44
N ASP A 2 -57.76 -21.60 24.61
CA ASP A 2 -57.15 -22.11 25.84
C ASP A 2 -55.70 -21.61 26.01
N TRP A 3 -55.56 -20.39 26.54
CA TRP A 3 -54.30 -19.69 26.76
C TRP A 3 -53.22 -20.50 27.49
N ARG A 4 -53.62 -21.38 28.42
CA ARG A 4 -52.69 -22.31 29.10
C ARG A 4 -52.14 -23.40 28.17
N LYS A 5 -52.93 -23.90 27.21
CA LYS A 5 -52.48 -24.92 26.26
C LYS A 5 -51.50 -24.33 25.25
N THR A 6 -51.78 -23.14 24.73
CA THR A 6 -50.88 -22.45 23.78
C THR A 6 -49.52 -22.11 24.43
N LYS A 7 -49.50 -21.66 25.69
CA LYS A 7 -48.25 -21.41 26.42
C LYS A 7 -47.40 -22.68 26.59
N THR A 8 -48.03 -23.80 26.91
CA THR A 8 -47.35 -25.07 27.13
C THR A 8 -46.72 -25.58 25.83
N ILE A 9 -47.45 -25.49 24.72
CA ILE A 9 -46.94 -25.85 23.39
C ILE A 9 -45.74 -24.96 23.02
N PHE A 10 -45.82 -23.65 23.24
CA PHE A 10 -44.74 -22.72 22.90
C PHE A 10 -43.45 -23.00 23.68
N ILE A 11 -43.57 -23.27 24.98
CA ILE A 11 -42.42 -23.64 25.84
C ILE A 11 -41.79 -24.95 25.35
N LEU A 12 -42.60 -25.94 24.99
CA LEU A 12 -42.12 -27.26 24.58
C LEU A 12 -41.45 -27.20 23.21
N THR A 13 -41.99 -26.44 22.26
CA THR A 13 -41.35 -26.19 20.97
C THR A 13 -40.03 -25.44 21.11
N PHE A 14 -39.97 -24.42 21.98
CA PHE A 14 -38.73 -23.69 22.24
C PHE A 14 -37.66 -24.60 22.87
N LEU A 15 -38.05 -25.49 23.78
CA LEU A 15 -37.14 -26.45 24.40
C LEU A 15 -36.54 -27.42 23.36
N VAL A 16 -37.35 -27.98 22.46
CA VAL A 16 -36.88 -28.88 21.40
C VAL A 16 -35.91 -28.15 20.46
N LEU A 17 -36.22 -26.90 20.10
CA LEU A 17 -35.33 -26.07 19.28
C LEU A 17 -33.98 -25.84 19.96
N ASN A 18 -33.97 -25.52 21.26
CA ASN A 18 -32.73 -25.29 22.01
C ASN A 18 -31.87 -26.56 22.15
N ILE A 19 -32.50 -27.73 22.32
CA ILE A 19 -31.78 -29.01 22.34
C ILE A 19 -31.17 -29.30 20.96
N PHE A 20 -31.93 -29.06 19.89
CA PHE A 20 -31.41 -29.20 18.51
C PHE A 20 -30.24 -28.25 18.22
N LEU A 21 -30.36 -26.97 18.62
CA LEU A 21 -29.29 -25.98 18.53
C LEU A 21 -28.05 -26.39 19.35
N SER A 22 -28.25 -26.91 20.56
CA SER A 22 -27.14 -27.40 21.41
C SER A 22 -26.44 -28.61 20.79
N ALA A 23 -27.20 -29.54 20.21
CA ALA A 23 -26.65 -30.68 19.47
C ALA A 23 -25.86 -30.22 18.23
N GLN A 24 -26.38 -29.26 17.46
CA GLN A 24 -25.63 -28.67 16.34
C GLN A 24 -24.35 -27.97 16.78
N ILE A 25 -24.37 -27.27 17.92
CA ILE A 25 -23.17 -26.63 18.47
C ILE A 25 -22.13 -27.67 18.89
N LEU A 26 -22.55 -28.76 19.52
CA LEU A 26 -21.65 -29.86 19.91
C LEU A 26 -21.08 -30.56 18.68
N GLU A 27 -21.90 -30.87 17.68
CA GLU A 27 -21.43 -31.49 16.43
C GLU A 27 -20.45 -30.56 15.67
N LYS A 28 -20.75 -29.25 15.60
CA LYS A 28 -19.85 -28.25 15.02
C LYS A 28 -18.52 -28.17 15.77
N ARG A 29 -18.55 -28.30 17.10
CA ARG A 29 -17.35 -28.30 17.95
C ARG A 29 -16.51 -29.57 17.77
N GLU A 30 -17.15 -30.75 17.71
CA GLU A 30 -16.46 -32.02 17.46
C GLU A 30 -15.88 -32.08 16.04
N ARG A 31 -16.59 -31.57 15.03
CA ARG A 31 -16.10 -31.49 13.66
C ARG A 31 -14.93 -30.51 13.52
N SER A 32 -15.01 -29.35 14.19
CA SER A 32 -13.89 -28.40 14.29
C SER A 32 -12.67 -28.99 15.01
N GLN A 33 -12.87 -29.82 16.04
CA GLN A 33 -11.78 -30.51 16.74
C GLN A 33 -11.18 -31.68 15.94
N LEU A 34 -11.94 -32.27 15.01
CA LEU A 34 -11.47 -33.31 14.08
C LEU A 34 -10.79 -32.73 12.84
N GLU A 35 -11.19 -31.54 12.35
CA GLU A 35 -10.42 -30.77 11.35
C GLU A 35 -9.08 -30.28 11.89
N LEU A 36 -8.94 -30.14 13.22
CA LEU A 36 -7.69 -29.88 13.92
C LEU A 36 -6.71 -31.09 13.97
N LEU A 37 -7.06 -32.24 13.37
CA LEU A 37 -6.11 -33.34 13.17
C LEU A 37 -5.18 -33.05 11.98
N ALA A 38 -4.13 -32.29 12.29
CA ALA A 38 -2.88 -32.10 11.55
C ALA A 38 -3.00 -31.58 10.11
N GLU A 39 -3.63 -30.43 9.92
CA GLU A 39 -3.20 -29.53 8.87
C GLU A 39 -1.77 -29.06 9.23
N ALA A 40 -0.82 -29.26 8.31
CA ALA A 40 0.56 -28.78 8.50
C ALA A 40 0.51 -27.27 8.74
N SER A 41 1.34 -26.74 9.63
CA SER A 41 1.38 -25.29 9.84
C SER A 41 1.75 -24.59 8.53
N THR A 42 1.35 -23.33 8.35
CA THR A 42 1.63 -22.59 7.12
C THR A 42 3.13 -22.50 6.85
N GLU A 43 3.96 -22.42 7.90
CA GLU A 43 5.42 -22.53 7.80
C GLU A 43 5.87 -23.88 7.22
N GLU A 44 5.32 -24.99 7.71
CA GLU A 44 5.62 -26.33 7.18
C GLU A 44 5.18 -26.46 5.72
N GLN A 45 4.04 -25.87 5.35
CA GLN A 45 3.56 -25.83 3.97
C GLN A 45 4.49 -25.03 3.07
N PHE A 46 4.97 -23.86 3.53
CA PHE A 46 5.93 -23.04 2.80
C PHE A 46 7.26 -23.78 2.61
N GLU A 47 7.73 -24.52 3.61
CA GLU A 47 8.92 -25.36 3.48
C GLU A 47 8.74 -26.48 2.45
N VAL A 48 7.61 -27.19 2.48
CA VAL A 48 7.29 -28.26 1.52
C VAL A 48 7.19 -27.73 0.09
N ASP A 49 6.58 -26.57 -0.09
CA ASP A 49 6.41 -25.92 -1.38
C ASP A 49 7.63 -25.10 -1.83
N GLU A 50 8.74 -25.17 -1.09
CA GLU A 50 10.00 -24.47 -1.37
C GLU A 50 9.82 -22.94 -1.51
N ILE A 51 8.86 -22.37 -0.77
CA ILE A 51 8.64 -20.93 -0.69
C ILE A 51 9.65 -20.32 0.27
N THR A 52 10.35 -19.28 -0.18
CA THR A 52 11.34 -18.57 0.64
C THR A 52 10.94 -17.12 0.80
N TYR A 53 11.31 -16.51 1.93
CA TYR A 53 11.04 -15.10 2.19
C TYR A 53 12.21 -14.48 2.96
N ALA A 54 12.45 -13.19 2.75
CA ALA A 54 13.42 -12.41 3.51
C ALA A 54 12.96 -12.21 4.98
N ASP A 55 13.79 -11.57 5.80
CA ASP A 55 13.44 -11.27 7.18
C ASP A 55 12.12 -10.49 7.27
N LEU A 56 11.19 -10.98 8.10
CA LEU A 56 9.90 -10.33 8.27
C LEU A 56 10.09 -8.96 8.95
N PRO A 57 9.53 -7.87 8.40
CA PRO A 57 9.61 -6.56 9.04
C PRO A 57 8.86 -6.55 10.37
N LYS A 58 9.24 -5.62 11.26
CA LYS A 58 8.48 -5.38 12.49
C LYS A 58 7.12 -4.79 12.15
N THR A 59 6.06 -5.51 12.49
CA THR A 59 4.68 -5.05 12.31
C THR A 59 4.29 -4.15 13.49
N PRO A 60 3.81 -2.91 13.26
CA PRO A 60 3.14 -2.14 14.30
C PRO A 60 1.88 -2.89 14.74
N SER A 61 1.51 -2.83 16.03
CA SER A 61 0.31 -3.52 16.50
C SER A 61 -0.98 -2.93 15.94
N LYS A 62 -0.96 -1.61 15.69
CA LYS A 62 -2.10 -0.83 15.24
C LYS A 62 -1.68 0.26 14.29
N GLU A 63 -2.57 0.61 13.38
CA GLU A 63 -2.47 1.73 12.46
C GLU A 63 -3.86 2.32 12.24
N SER A 64 -3.91 3.52 11.68
CA SER A 64 -5.15 4.22 11.30
C SER A 64 -5.17 4.47 9.80
N TYR A 65 -6.37 4.71 9.26
CA TYR A 65 -6.48 5.37 7.96
C TYR A 65 -5.91 6.79 8.05
N ILE A 66 -5.43 7.30 6.94
CA ILE A 66 -4.98 8.70 6.84
C ILE A 66 -5.89 9.42 5.85
N SER A 67 -6.27 10.65 6.19
CA SER A 67 -6.91 11.56 5.25
C SER A 67 -5.95 12.67 4.83
N GLY A 68 -6.10 13.20 3.62
CA GLY A 68 -5.39 14.37 3.14
C GLY A 68 -6.06 14.98 1.93
N ASN A 69 -5.55 16.12 1.44
CA ASN A 69 -6.07 16.79 0.26
C ASN A 69 -4.97 17.04 -0.75
N SER A 70 -5.29 17.02 -2.04
CA SER A 70 -4.36 17.48 -3.07
C SER A 70 -4.03 18.95 -2.82
N TYR A 71 -2.73 19.25 -2.73
CA TYR A 71 -2.24 20.59 -2.53
C TYR A 71 -2.54 21.45 -3.76
N VAL A 72 -3.07 22.64 -3.53
CA VAL A 72 -3.34 23.62 -4.59
C VAL A 72 -2.14 24.53 -4.74
N PHE A 73 -1.42 24.40 -5.85
CA PHE A 73 -0.23 25.20 -6.11
C PHE A 73 -0.59 26.65 -6.37
N THR A 74 0.08 27.54 -5.63
CA THR A 74 -0.15 28.99 -5.70
C THR A 74 0.78 29.65 -6.72
N ASP A 75 0.50 30.91 -7.07
CA ASP A 75 1.41 31.68 -7.92
C ASP A 75 2.75 31.96 -7.20
N GLU A 76 2.78 32.01 -5.87
CA GLU A 76 4.01 32.14 -5.08
C GLU A 76 4.90 30.90 -5.15
N ASP A 77 4.29 29.71 -5.17
CA ASP A 77 4.99 28.43 -5.38
C ASP A 77 5.70 28.41 -6.73
N VAL A 78 4.98 28.82 -7.79
CA VAL A 78 5.52 28.92 -9.16
C VAL A 78 6.65 29.95 -9.23
N ASP A 79 6.46 31.15 -8.68
CA ASP A 79 7.48 32.19 -8.64
C ASP A 79 8.75 31.76 -7.87
N THR A 80 8.58 30.95 -6.83
CA THR A 80 9.69 30.39 -6.04
C THR A 80 10.53 29.43 -6.86
N LEU A 81 9.89 28.57 -7.66
CA LEU A 81 10.58 27.63 -8.54
C LEU A 81 11.21 28.32 -9.75
N MET A 82 10.55 29.32 -10.35
CA MET A 82 11.10 30.09 -11.47
C MET A 82 12.40 30.82 -11.12
N LYS A 83 12.59 31.21 -9.85
CA LYS A 83 13.85 31.80 -9.34
C LYS A 83 15.01 30.80 -9.26
N LYS A 84 14.76 29.51 -9.48
CA LYS A 84 15.74 28.41 -9.40
C LYS A 84 16.14 27.89 -10.79
N ASP A 85 16.13 28.77 -11.80
CA ASP A 85 16.48 28.45 -13.19
C ASP A 85 15.61 27.37 -13.83
N GLN A 86 14.32 27.39 -13.50
CA GLN A 86 13.29 26.52 -14.06
C GLN A 86 12.23 27.34 -14.79
N ASP A 87 11.68 26.77 -15.86
CA ASP A 87 10.46 27.25 -16.51
C ASP A 87 9.30 26.41 -15.99
N VAL A 88 8.40 27.03 -15.22
CA VAL A 88 7.33 26.32 -14.50
C VAL A 88 5.96 26.67 -15.06
N THR A 89 5.15 25.65 -15.30
CA THR A 89 3.79 25.78 -15.77
C THR A 89 2.86 25.00 -14.86
N ARG A 90 1.76 25.65 -14.47
CA ARG A 90 0.69 24.99 -13.74
C ARG A 90 -0.24 24.31 -14.74
N VAL A 91 -0.24 22.98 -14.76
CA VAL A 91 -1.05 22.16 -15.68
C VAL A 91 -2.54 22.26 -15.29
N ASP A 92 -2.80 22.18 -13.99
CA ASP A 92 -4.08 22.41 -13.33
C ASP A 92 -3.83 22.92 -11.89
N GLU A 93 -4.86 23.10 -11.08
CA GLU A 93 -4.73 23.62 -9.71
C GLU A 93 -3.82 22.78 -8.80
N THR A 94 -3.67 21.49 -9.06
CA THR A 94 -3.00 20.50 -8.21
C THR A 94 -1.74 19.89 -8.84
N THR A 95 -1.38 20.32 -10.04
CA THR A 95 -0.27 19.74 -10.82
C THR A 95 0.58 20.85 -11.43
N ILE A 96 1.88 20.81 -11.15
CA ILE A 96 2.87 21.64 -11.84
C ILE A 96 3.77 20.78 -12.71
N ASN A 97 4.18 21.35 -13.84
CA ASN A 97 5.23 20.84 -14.70
C ASN A 97 6.35 21.89 -14.78
N ALA A 98 7.56 21.48 -14.45
CA ALA A 98 8.73 22.33 -14.41
C ALA A 98 9.84 21.75 -15.28
N GLU A 99 10.46 22.60 -16.09
CA GLU A 99 11.57 22.25 -16.98
C GLU A 99 12.81 23.03 -16.53
N TRP A 100 13.94 22.35 -16.37
CA TRP A 100 15.20 23.03 -16.08
C TRP A 100 15.74 23.69 -17.34
N LYS A 101 16.21 24.93 -17.23
CA LYS A 101 16.79 25.66 -18.38
C LYS A 101 18.04 24.98 -18.94
N GLU A 102 18.80 24.32 -18.08
CA GLU A 102 19.93 23.48 -18.44
C GLU A 102 19.69 22.05 -17.93
N PRO A 103 19.85 21.01 -18.78
CA PRO A 103 19.72 19.63 -18.35
C PRO A 103 20.72 19.27 -17.25
N ILE A 104 20.29 18.47 -16.27
CA ILE A 104 21.14 18.03 -15.16
C ILE A 104 21.60 16.60 -15.43
N PRO A 105 22.92 16.33 -15.57
CA PRO A 105 23.41 14.98 -15.82
C PRO A 105 23.02 14.01 -14.70
N LEU A 106 22.52 12.83 -15.06
CA LEU A 106 22.18 11.82 -14.08
C LEU A 106 23.46 11.27 -13.43
N PRO A 107 23.50 11.12 -12.09
CA PRO A 107 24.71 10.64 -11.43
C PRO A 107 24.97 9.15 -11.69
N GLU A 108 26.18 8.81 -12.17
CA GLU A 108 26.57 7.40 -12.41
C GLU A 108 26.78 6.58 -11.12
N THR A 109 27.02 7.24 -9.98
CA THR A 109 27.30 6.59 -8.69
C THR A 109 26.58 7.30 -7.56
N ASN A 110 26.18 6.55 -6.52
CA ASN A 110 25.42 7.06 -5.37
C ASN A 110 24.18 7.84 -5.80
N MET A 111 23.47 7.29 -6.81
CA MET A 111 22.39 7.97 -7.51
C MET A 111 21.32 8.49 -6.54
N THR A 112 20.81 7.65 -5.64
CA THR A 112 19.79 8.05 -4.65
C THR A 112 20.24 9.23 -3.78
N THR A 113 21.45 9.19 -3.23
CA THR A 113 21.97 10.27 -2.38
C THR A 113 22.15 11.57 -3.16
N ARG A 114 22.66 11.47 -4.40
CA ARG A 114 22.90 12.65 -5.25
C ARG A 114 21.60 13.24 -5.77
N LEU A 115 20.64 12.41 -6.20
CA LEU A 115 19.31 12.86 -6.61
C LEU A 115 18.60 13.58 -5.45
N ASN A 116 18.64 13.02 -4.24
CA ASN A 116 18.10 13.70 -3.06
C ASN A 116 18.76 15.07 -2.84
N THR A 117 20.07 15.17 -3.04
CA THR A 117 20.81 16.45 -2.90
C THR A 117 20.43 17.45 -3.99
N VAL A 118 20.32 17.00 -5.24
CA VAL A 118 19.94 17.85 -6.39
C VAL A 118 18.52 18.37 -6.21
N PHE A 119 17.59 17.54 -5.74
CA PHE A 119 16.18 17.90 -5.63
C PHE A 119 15.80 18.65 -4.37
N GLN A 120 16.60 18.56 -3.29
CA GLN A 120 16.29 19.16 -1.99
C GLN A 120 15.90 20.64 -2.07
N ASP A 121 16.59 21.41 -2.91
CA ASP A 121 16.33 22.84 -3.10
C ASP A 121 15.65 23.16 -4.43
N GLN A 122 15.35 22.18 -5.27
CA GLN A 122 14.82 22.39 -6.63
C GLN A 122 13.34 22.04 -6.76
N ILE A 123 12.79 21.31 -5.80
CA ILE A 123 11.42 20.81 -5.80
C ILE A 123 10.75 21.24 -4.49
N LEU A 124 9.46 21.59 -4.54
CA LEU A 124 8.72 21.94 -3.33
C LEU A 124 8.55 20.69 -2.45
N PHE A 125 8.65 20.84 -1.14
CA PHE A 125 8.48 19.72 -0.18
C PHE A 125 9.39 18.50 -0.46
N ALA A 126 10.57 18.73 -1.05
CA ALA A 126 11.46 17.67 -1.52
C ALA A 126 11.84 16.62 -0.47
N ASP A 127 11.89 17.02 0.81
CA ASP A 127 12.20 16.15 1.94
C ASP A 127 11.14 15.08 2.21
N GLN A 128 9.90 15.33 1.77
CA GLN A 128 8.75 14.44 1.92
C GLN A 128 8.63 13.42 0.78
N TYR A 129 9.50 13.46 -0.23
CA TYR A 129 9.52 12.47 -1.31
C TYR A 129 10.75 11.56 -1.19
N LYS A 130 10.56 10.28 -1.55
CA LYS A 130 11.66 9.32 -1.67
C LYS A 130 11.65 8.65 -3.02
N PHE A 131 12.84 8.40 -3.54
CA PHE A 131 13.04 7.64 -4.76
C PHE A 131 12.40 6.26 -4.63
N TRP A 132 11.52 5.93 -5.56
CA TRP A 132 10.81 4.66 -5.60
C TRP A 132 11.39 3.71 -6.66
N GLY A 133 11.66 4.22 -7.86
CA GLY A 133 12.20 3.42 -8.94
C GLY A 133 12.28 4.15 -10.27
N PHE A 134 12.84 3.48 -11.27
CA PHE A 134 13.01 3.97 -12.62
C PHE A 134 12.18 3.17 -13.62
N SER A 135 11.43 3.85 -14.49
CA SER A 135 10.75 3.24 -15.62
C SER A 135 11.64 3.32 -16.86
N PRO A 136 12.21 2.20 -17.35
CA PRO A 136 12.95 2.20 -18.62
C PRO A 136 12.03 2.43 -19.83
N ILE A 137 10.72 2.19 -19.70
CA ILE A 137 9.74 2.34 -20.78
C ILE A 137 9.49 3.82 -21.07
N THR A 138 9.33 4.63 -20.03
CA THR A 138 9.04 6.07 -20.14
C THR A 138 10.26 6.94 -19.91
N ASN A 139 11.40 6.35 -19.54
CA ASN A 139 12.63 7.03 -19.13
C ASN A 139 12.38 8.04 -17.99
N THR A 140 11.64 7.59 -16.98
CA THR A 140 11.12 8.43 -15.89
C THR A 140 11.56 7.88 -14.53
N LEU A 141 12.08 8.75 -13.67
CA LEU A 141 12.36 8.45 -12.27
C LEU A 141 11.13 8.82 -11.44
N TYR A 142 10.69 7.90 -10.57
CA TYR A 142 9.54 8.10 -9.70
C TYR A 142 9.99 8.35 -8.27
N PHE A 143 9.40 9.37 -7.66
CA PHE A 143 9.55 9.66 -6.24
C PHE A 143 8.17 9.71 -5.60
N TYR A 144 7.93 8.86 -4.61
CA TYR A 144 6.66 8.82 -3.90
C TYR A 144 6.74 9.64 -2.63
N GLN A 145 5.65 10.32 -2.32
CA GLN A 145 5.49 11.02 -1.05
C GLN A 145 5.50 10.01 0.10
N GLN A 146 6.07 10.40 1.24
CA GLN A 146 6.05 9.64 2.47
C GLN A 146 5.23 10.34 3.54
N TYR A 147 4.67 9.54 4.44
CA TYR A 147 4.06 9.97 5.69
C TYR A 147 4.60 9.09 6.81
N ASP A 148 5.12 9.69 7.87
CA ASP A 148 5.73 8.97 9.00
C ASP A 148 6.78 7.92 8.57
N GLY A 149 7.57 8.27 7.56
CA GLY A 149 8.59 7.38 6.98
C GLY A 149 8.06 6.23 6.13
N LYS A 150 6.75 6.14 5.91
CA LYS A 150 6.10 5.12 5.08
C LYS A 150 5.68 5.70 3.73
N HIS A 151 5.86 4.95 2.65
CA HIS A 151 5.51 5.41 1.29
C HIS A 151 3.99 5.47 1.07
N ILE A 152 3.53 6.49 0.34
CA ILE A 152 2.20 6.52 -0.27
C ILE A 152 2.34 5.93 -1.67
N TYR A 153 1.95 4.67 -1.80
CA TYR A 153 2.12 3.89 -3.01
C TYR A 153 1.19 4.35 -4.14
N SER A 154 1.77 4.52 -5.33
CA SER A 154 1.05 4.62 -6.62
C SER A 154 -0.07 5.67 -6.67
N ASN A 155 -0.01 6.72 -5.86
CA ASN A 155 -1.00 7.81 -5.87
C ASN A 155 -0.52 8.94 -6.77
N SER A 156 -1.22 9.17 -7.89
CA SER A 156 -0.89 10.24 -8.86
C SER A 156 -0.91 11.65 -8.27
N SER A 157 -1.55 11.84 -7.12
CA SER A 157 -1.66 13.13 -6.40
C SER A 157 -0.55 13.36 -5.36
N GLY A 158 0.34 12.39 -5.14
CA GLY A 158 1.40 12.48 -4.13
C GLY A 158 2.75 11.97 -4.64
N MET A 159 3.20 12.46 -5.80
CA MET A 159 4.46 12.01 -6.39
C MET A 159 5.18 13.10 -7.21
N VAL A 160 6.46 12.85 -7.44
CA VAL A 160 7.27 13.59 -8.43
C VAL A 160 7.73 12.60 -9.50
N MET A 161 7.43 12.93 -10.74
CA MET A 161 7.86 12.17 -11.92
C MET A 161 8.91 12.99 -12.66
N VAL A 162 10.17 12.55 -12.62
CA VAL A 162 11.30 13.25 -13.25
C VAL A 162 11.60 12.60 -14.59
N GLN A 163 11.57 13.39 -15.66
CA GLN A 163 11.81 12.94 -17.02
C GLN A 163 13.28 13.05 -17.39
N LEU A 164 13.80 12.00 -18.02
CA LEU A 164 15.14 11.97 -18.61
C LEU A 164 15.07 12.10 -20.14
N ASN A 165 16.07 12.76 -20.72
CA ASN A 165 16.28 12.80 -22.17
C ASN A 165 17.05 11.55 -22.66
N GLU A 166 17.30 11.45 -23.97
CA GLU A 166 18.03 10.33 -24.60
C GLU A 166 19.50 10.19 -24.15
N LEU A 167 20.06 11.23 -23.54
CA LEU A 167 21.42 11.26 -22.99
C LEU A 167 21.46 10.91 -21.50
N ASN A 168 20.33 10.48 -20.92
CA ASN A 168 20.16 10.26 -19.48
C ASN A 168 20.45 11.53 -18.65
N GLU A 169 20.00 12.68 -19.12
CA GLU A 169 20.01 13.93 -18.37
C GLU A 169 18.59 14.27 -17.93
N ILE A 170 18.46 14.78 -16.72
CA ILE A 170 17.20 15.25 -16.14
C ILE A 170 16.82 16.57 -16.82
N VAL A 171 15.61 16.62 -17.38
CA VAL A 171 15.14 17.77 -18.17
C VAL A 171 13.91 18.43 -17.58
N SER A 172 12.98 17.65 -17.03
CA SER A 172 11.75 18.19 -16.45
C SER A 172 11.20 17.29 -15.36
N TYR A 173 10.24 17.80 -14.61
CA TYR A 173 9.44 17.01 -13.69
C TYR A 173 7.99 17.48 -13.64
N VAL A 174 7.11 16.53 -13.37
CA VAL A 174 5.74 16.78 -12.95
C VAL A 174 5.65 16.52 -11.46
N GLN A 175 5.05 17.45 -10.72
CA GLN A 175 4.86 17.34 -9.28
C GLN A 175 3.40 17.46 -8.89
N THR A 176 2.99 16.57 -7.99
CA THR A 176 1.75 16.61 -7.20
C THR A 176 2.10 16.37 -5.73
N TYR A 177 1.30 16.91 -4.81
CA TYR A 177 1.53 16.79 -3.37
C TYR A 177 0.21 16.63 -2.63
N ILE A 178 0.19 15.79 -1.59
CA ILE A 178 -0.94 15.68 -0.67
C ILE A 178 -0.60 16.45 0.60
N SER A 179 -1.35 17.51 0.88
CA SER A 179 -1.25 18.29 2.11
C SER A 179 -2.19 17.77 3.20
N ASP A 180 -1.99 18.26 4.41
CA ASP A 180 -2.90 18.05 5.55
C ASP A 180 -3.13 16.56 5.84
N LEU A 181 -2.06 15.76 5.73
CA LEU A 181 -2.09 14.34 6.06
C LEU A 181 -2.26 14.16 7.57
N GLU A 182 -3.38 13.59 7.96
CA GLU A 182 -3.75 13.36 9.35
C GLU A 182 -4.34 11.96 9.53
N GLU A 183 -3.97 11.31 10.64
CA GLU A 183 -4.59 10.06 11.05
C GLU A 183 -6.06 10.27 11.42
N MET A 184 -6.90 9.35 10.97
CA MET A 184 -8.31 9.31 11.36
C MET A 184 -8.44 8.70 12.76
N ASP A 185 -9.45 9.12 13.54
CA ASP A 185 -9.66 8.76 14.96
C ASP A 185 -9.86 7.26 15.27
N VAL A 186 -9.75 6.36 14.28
CA VAL A 186 -10.03 4.93 14.41
C VAL A 186 -8.79 4.11 14.08
N GLU A 187 -8.06 3.72 15.12
CA GLU A 187 -7.01 2.71 15.04
C GLU A 187 -7.59 1.30 14.92
N GLN A 188 -6.96 0.47 14.10
CA GLN A 188 -7.28 -0.94 13.92
C GLN A 188 -6.03 -1.81 14.04
N ASP A 189 -6.22 -3.08 14.43
CA ASP A 189 -5.13 -4.04 14.52
C ASP A 189 -4.59 -4.34 13.12
N VAL A 190 -3.26 -4.31 12.99
CA VAL A 190 -2.58 -4.60 11.74
C VAL A 190 -2.24 -6.08 11.68
N ILE A 191 -2.59 -6.75 10.60
CA ILE A 191 -2.19 -8.14 10.38
C ILE A 191 -0.68 -8.21 10.20
N SER A 192 -0.06 -9.26 10.73
CA SER A 192 1.36 -9.51 10.46
C SER A 192 1.58 -9.69 8.96
N VAL A 193 2.77 -9.34 8.49
CA VAL A 193 3.14 -9.62 7.09
C VAL A 193 3.11 -11.12 6.80
N PHE A 194 3.38 -11.97 7.80
CA PHE A 194 3.27 -13.42 7.65
C PHE A 194 1.84 -13.87 7.38
N ASN A 195 0.85 -13.31 8.08
CA ASN A 195 -0.57 -13.58 7.81
C ASN A 195 -0.96 -13.08 6.41
N ALA A 196 -0.37 -11.97 5.93
CA ALA A 196 -0.57 -11.52 4.56
C ALA A 196 0.00 -12.53 3.55
N LEU A 197 1.18 -13.11 3.80
CA LEU A 197 1.75 -14.18 2.97
C LEU A 197 0.89 -15.44 2.98
N GLU A 198 0.37 -15.84 4.13
CA GLU A 198 -0.58 -16.94 4.26
C GLU A 198 -1.83 -16.70 3.41
N ASN A 199 -2.39 -15.49 3.43
CA ASN A 199 -3.53 -15.14 2.60
C ASN A 199 -3.20 -15.24 1.10
N LEU A 200 -2.01 -14.75 0.68
CA LEU A 200 -1.55 -14.87 -0.70
C LEU A 200 -1.33 -16.32 -1.12
N TYR A 201 -0.87 -17.17 -0.21
CA TYR A 201 -0.70 -18.60 -0.46
C TYR A 201 -2.06 -19.29 -0.63
N ASN A 202 -2.99 -19.03 0.30
CA ASN A 202 -4.34 -19.58 0.28
C ASN A 202 -5.15 -19.11 -0.94
N SER A 203 -4.89 -17.91 -1.47
CA SER A 203 -5.50 -17.43 -2.72
C SER A 203 -4.85 -18.00 -3.98
N GLY A 204 -3.70 -18.68 -3.86
CA GLY A 204 -2.91 -19.21 -4.97
C GLY A 204 -2.04 -18.17 -5.69
N ASP A 205 -1.88 -16.98 -5.09
CA ASP A 205 -1.02 -15.91 -5.60
C ASP A 205 0.45 -16.10 -5.22
N LEU A 206 0.72 -16.61 -4.02
CA LEU A 206 2.04 -17.08 -3.61
C LEU A 206 2.16 -18.57 -3.96
N ARG A 207 2.90 -18.86 -5.05
CA ARG A 207 3.01 -20.20 -5.62
C ARG A 207 4.22 -20.96 -5.07
N PRO A 208 4.23 -22.30 -5.17
CA PRO A 208 5.40 -23.09 -4.84
C PRO A 208 6.65 -22.61 -5.60
N ARG A 209 7.81 -22.65 -4.93
CA ARG A 209 9.12 -22.19 -5.41
C ARG A 209 9.22 -20.68 -5.66
N SER A 210 8.32 -19.89 -5.08
CA SER A 210 8.44 -18.43 -5.08
C SER A 210 9.42 -17.93 -4.01
N HIS A 211 10.02 -16.79 -4.29
CA HIS A 211 10.82 -16.01 -3.35
C HIS A 211 10.13 -14.68 -3.05
N VAL A 212 9.97 -14.34 -1.78
CA VAL A 212 9.46 -13.05 -1.32
C VAL A 212 10.64 -12.20 -0.84
N GLY A 213 11.03 -11.20 -1.64
CA GLY A 213 12.21 -10.39 -1.38
C GLY A 213 11.93 -9.18 -0.51
N HIS A 214 11.05 -8.29 -0.99
CA HIS A 214 10.75 -7.01 -0.33
C HIS A 214 9.38 -7.05 0.36
N MET A 215 9.32 -6.52 1.57
CA MET A 215 8.12 -6.45 2.40
C MET A 215 8.14 -5.15 3.20
N GLU A 216 7.22 -4.23 2.93
CA GLU A 216 7.18 -2.91 3.58
C GLU A 216 5.75 -2.44 3.83
N LEU A 217 5.51 -1.84 5.00
CA LEU A 217 4.24 -1.20 5.30
C LEU A 217 4.24 0.23 4.76
N GLY A 218 3.19 0.57 4.02
CA GLY A 218 2.94 1.93 3.54
C GLY A 218 1.45 2.20 3.47
N TYR A 219 1.08 3.15 2.61
CA TYR A 219 -0.32 3.51 2.41
C TYR A 219 -0.67 3.46 0.93
N TYR A 220 -1.90 3.05 0.64
CA TYR A 220 -2.43 2.99 -0.73
C TYR A 220 -3.73 3.79 -0.81
N THR A 221 -4.01 4.44 -1.94
CA THR A 221 -5.30 5.12 -2.18
C THR A 221 -6.23 4.23 -3.00
N LEU A 222 -7.49 4.08 -2.60
CA LEU A 222 -8.47 3.32 -3.40
C LEU A 222 -9.07 4.16 -4.54
N LEU A 223 -9.06 5.48 -4.40
CA LEU A 223 -9.67 6.40 -5.35
C LEU A 223 -8.58 7.33 -5.87
N ASP A 224 -8.26 7.16 -7.15
CA ASP A 224 -7.42 8.09 -7.88
C ASP A 224 -8.27 9.23 -8.47
N ASN A 225 -7.63 10.39 -8.68
CA ASN A 225 -8.22 11.58 -9.32
C ASN A 225 -9.31 12.30 -8.51
N THR A 226 -9.29 12.19 -7.19
CA THR A 226 -10.05 13.06 -6.28
C THR A 226 -9.11 14.04 -5.59
N ASN A 227 -9.62 15.20 -5.18
CA ASN A 227 -8.82 16.17 -4.42
C ASN A 227 -8.82 15.89 -2.91
N SER A 228 -9.62 14.93 -2.45
CA SER A 228 -9.64 14.44 -1.08
C SER A 228 -9.29 12.96 -1.10
N HIS A 229 -8.33 12.58 -0.28
CA HIS A 229 -7.70 11.26 -0.28
C HIS A 229 -7.96 10.57 1.04
N VAL A 230 -8.31 9.28 0.97
CA VAL A 230 -8.30 8.38 2.11
C VAL A 230 -7.31 7.27 1.80
N LEU A 231 -6.26 7.21 2.59
CA LEU A 231 -5.13 6.31 2.41
C LEU A 231 -5.21 5.19 3.44
N ILE A 232 -5.01 3.97 2.96
CA ILE A 232 -5.21 2.74 3.73
C ILE A 232 -3.85 2.10 4.01
N PRO A 233 -3.54 1.74 5.27
CA PRO A 233 -2.38 0.92 5.60
C PRO A 233 -2.31 -0.33 4.73
N THR A 234 -1.18 -0.52 4.06
CA THR A 234 -1.02 -1.53 3.00
C THR A 234 0.37 -2.14 3.07
N TRP A 235 0.43 -3.46 3.06
CA TRP A 235 1.66 -4.21 2.85
C TRP A 235 2.00 -4.21 1.36
N HIS A 236 3.17 -3.70 1.02
CA HIS A 236 3.80 -3.91 -0.28
C HIS A 236 4.71 -5.13 -0.20
N ILE A 237 4.43 -6.13 -1.03
CA ILE A 237 5.11 -7.42 -1.06
C ILE A 237 5.60 -7.68 -2.48
N VAL A 238 6.89 -7.92 -2.65
CA VAL A 238 7.50 -8.23 -3.95
C VAL A 238 7.81 -9.71 -4.04
N ILE A 239 7.21 -10.36 -5.04
CA ILE A 239 7.41 -11.80 -5.31
C ILE A 239 8.28 -11.96 -6.57
N ASN A 240 9.35 -12.74 -6.44
CA ASN A 240 10.32 -13.08 -7.47
C ASN A 240 10.97 -11.86 -8.16
N ASP A 241 10.98 -10.70 -7.52
CA ASP A 241 11.40 -9.41 -8.11
C ASP A 241 10.64 -9.02 -9.39
N GLU A 242 9.47 -9.64 -9.62
CA GLU A 242 8.70 -9.52 -10.86
C GLU A 242 7.28 -8.99 -10.65
N GLN A 243 6.72 -9.17 -9.45
CA GLN A 243 5.32 -8.82 -9.16
C GLN A 243 5.22 -8.07 -7.85
N ASP A 244 4.55 -6.91 -7.92
CA ASP A 244 4.21 -6.09 -6.77
C ASP A 244 2.78 -6.44 -6.32
N PHE A 245 2.64 -6.79 -5.05
CA PHE A 245 1.36 -7.01 -4.38
C PHE A 245 1.14 -5.94 -3.34
N PHE A 246 -0.04 -5.31 -3.39
CA PHE A 246 -0.51 -4.36 -2.39
C PHE A 246 -1.65 -5.02 -1.63
N VAL A 247 -1.42 -5.37 -0.38
CA VAL A 247 -2.35 -6.11 0.47
C VAL A 247 -2.82 -5.22 1.62
N ASN A 248 -4.13 -5.11 1.81
CA ASN A 248 -4.73 -4.34 2.89
C ASN A 248 -4.19 -4.84 4.24
N ALA A 249 -3.61 -3.95 5.05
CA ALA A 249 -2.93 -4.34 6.28
C ALA A 249 -3.87 -4.58 7.46
N PHE A 250 -5.17 -4.32 7.32
CA PHE A 250 -6.20 -4.68 8.31
C PHE A 250 -6.93 -5.98 7.95
N GLU A 251 -7.30 -6.15 6.68
CA GLU A 251 -8.12 -7.27 6.22
C GLU A 251 -7.31 -8.42 5.61
N GLY A 252 -6.11 -8.12 5.08
CA GLY A 252 -5.29 -9.08 4.36
C GLY A 252 -5.78 -9.41 2.95
N SER A 253 -6.72 -8.62 2.41
CA SER A 253 -7.22 -8.72 1.05
C SER A 253 -6.27 -8.02 0.06
N ILE A 254 -6.12 -8.58 -1.15
CA ILE A 254 -5.33 -7.95 -2.22
C ILE A 254 -6.08 -6.72 -2.74
N ILE A 255 -5.43 -5.56 -2.68
CA ILE A 255 -5.92 -4.30 -3.27
C ILE A 255 -5.53 -4.25 -4.75
N LEU A 256 -4.24 -4.45 -5.04
CA LEU A 256 -3.69 -4.42 -6.39
C LEU A 256 -2.60 -5.48 -6.53
N LYS A 257 -2.54 -6.08 -7.71
CA LYS A 257 -1.45 -6.92 -8.19
C LYS A 257 -0.99 -6.36 -9.52
N ASP A 258 0.27 -5.98 -9.60
CA ASP A 258 0.86 -5.46 -10.83
C ASP A 258 2.16 -6.18 -11.18
N LYS A 259 2.47 -6.19 -12.47
CA LYS A 259 3.80 -6.60 -12.91
C LYS A 259 4.75 -5.46 -12.55
N ARG A 260 5.88 -5.80 -11.94
CA ARG A 260 6.92 -4.84 -11.65
C ARG A 260 7.46 -4.27 -12.96
N THR A 261 7.32 -2.97 -13.12
CA THR A 261 7.78 -2.20 -14.31
C THR A 261 8.85 -1.19 -13.95
N LEU A 262 9.11 -1.00 -12.66
CA LEU A 262 10.10 -0.07 -12.14
C LEU A 262 11.29 -0.85 -11.59
N GLU A 263 12.48 -0.44 -12.05
CA GLU A 263 13.78 -0.94 -11.60
C GLU A 263 14.32 -0.13 -10.41
#